data_AF-A0A6G3S0I7-F1
#
_entry.id   AF-A0A6G3S0I7-F1
#
_cell.length_a   1.000
_cell.length_b   1.000
_cell.length_c   1.000
_cell.angle_alpha   90.00
_cell.angle_beta   90.00
_cell.angle_gamma   90.00
#
_symmetry.space_group_name_H-M   'P 1'
#
loop_
_entity.id
_entity.type
_entity.pdbx_description
1 polymer ?
#
loop_
_entity_poly.entity_id
_entity_poly.type
_entity_poly.pdbx_seq_one_letter_code
_entity_poly.pdbx_strand_id
1 'polypeptide(L)'
;MLAFAVYGFLYRRRLGDVAPSVALPVLLGAATLMMLPLAVTARAASPAQWAGIAVLGGAVYAPAYLVQHRLILLCGPVFTAAVQLAVPFTVRLGDWALGTEPAPAGAELSLLCCALTGIGLVTLHGRKG
;
A
#
# COMPACT_ATOMS: atom_id res chain seq x y z
N MET A 1 10.23 -3.80 -3.42
CA MET A 1 10.56 -3.65 -1.98
C MET A 1 11.59 -2.56 -1.73
N LEU A 2 12.77 -2.61 -2.36
CA LEU A 2 13.79 -1.56 -2.22
C LEU A 2 13.27 -0.14 -2.55
N ALA A 3 12.55 0.02 -3.66
CA ALA A 3 11.96 1.30 -4.04
C ALA A 3 11.00 1.87 -2.98
N PHE A 4 10.17 1.03 -2.35
CA PHE A 4 9.28 1.45 -1.26
C PHE A 4 10.04 1.82 0.01
N ALA A 5 11.11 1.10 0.34
CA ALA A 5 11.96 1.43 1.48
C ALA A 5 12.68 2.78 1.29
N VAL A 6 13.27 2.99 0.10
CA VAL A 6 13.92 4.26 -0.28
C VAL A 6 12.89 5.39 -0.30
N TYR A 7 11.72 5.15 -0.88
CA TYR A 7 10.63 6.12 -0.90
C TYR A 7 10.21 6.54 0.50
N GLY A 8 9.91 5.60 1.41
CA GLY A 8 9.50 5.93 2.77
C GLY A 8 10.57 6.71 3.55
N PHE A 9 11.84 6.37 3.35
CA PHE A 9 12.97 7.10 3.95
C PHE A 9 13.12 8.52 3.39
N LEU A 10 13.13 8.67 2.06
CA LEU A 10 13.26 9.97 1.40
C LEU A 10 12.06 10.86 1.66
N TYR A 11 10.84 10.30 1.63
CA TYR A 11 9.61 11.04 1.90
C TYR A 11 9.66 11.65 3.30
N ARG A 12 9.91 10.84 4.33
CA ARG A 12 9.99 11.35 5.72
C ARG A 12 11.08 12.43 5.87
N ARG A 13 12.21 12.28 5.19
CA ARG A 13 13.36 13.18 5.33
C ARG A 13 13.24 14.48 4.51
N ARG A 14 12.61 14.44 3.34
CA ARG A 14 12.61 15.55 2.35
C ARG A 14 11.24 16.17 2.14
N LEU A 15 10.17 15.44 2.40
CA LEU A 15 8.78 15.84 2.16
C LEU A 15 7.94 15.79 3.44
N GLY A 16 8.60 15.70 4.61
CA GLY A 16 7.92 15.61 5.91
C GLY A 16 7.00 16.79 6.22
N ASP A 17 7.37 17.97 5.74
CA ASP A 17 6.62 19.23 5.94
C ASP A 17 5.54 19.45 4.87
N VAL A 18 5.50 18.64 3.82
CA VAL A 18 4.52 18.75 2.74
C VAL A 18 3.29 17.93 3.09
N ALA A 19 2.12 18.56 3.07
CA ALA A 19 0.87 17.86 3.30
C ALA A 19 0.66 16.75 2.24
N PRO A 20 0.30 15.51 2.65
CA PRO A 20 0.11 14.40 1.70
C PRO A 20 -0.93 14.68 0.61
N SER A 21 -1.94 15.49 0.90
CA SER A 21 -2.96 15.94 -0.06
C SER A 21 -2.39 16.83 -1.17
N VAL A 22 -1.31 17.57 -0.89
CA VAL A 22 -0.59 18.40 -1.87
C VAL A 22 0.41 17.57 -2.66
N ALA A 23 1.09 16.63 -1.99
CA ALA A 23 2.06 15.74 -2.63
C ALA A 23 1.38 14.75 -3.61
N LEU A 24 0.18 14.26 -3.28
CA LEU A 24 -0.57 13.27 -4.06
C LEU A 24 -0.75 13.65 -5.54
N PRO A 25 -1.29 14.81 -5.92
CA PRO A 25 -1.47 15.16 -7.34
C PRO A 25 -0.13 15.30 -8.08
N VAL A 26 0.92 15.80 -7.42
CA VAL A 26 2.26 15.93 -8.03
C VAL A 26 2.87 14.56 -8.30
N LEU A 27 2.80 13.66 -7.31
CA LEU A 27 3.32 12.30 -7.43
C LEU A 27 2.51 11.48 -8.42
N LEU A 28 1.18 11.64 -8.45
CA LEU A 28 0.32 11.02 -9.44
C LEU A 28 0.68 11.50 -10.84
N GLY A 29 0.84 12.81 -11.05
CA GLY A 29 1.25 13.36 -12.34
C GLY A 29 2.62 12.84 -12.79
N ALA A 30 3.61 12.82 -11.90
CA ALA A 30 4.93 12.25 -12.19
C ALA A 30 4.86 10.75 -12.54
N ALA A 31 4.09 9.97 -11.79
CA ALA A 31 3.87 8.55 -12.06
C ALA A 31 3.16 8.32 -13.39
N THR A 32 2.13 9.11 -13.71
CA THR A 32 1.42 9.06 -15.00
C THR A 32 2.37 9.34 -16.15
N LEU A 33 3.21 10.37 -16.06
CA LEU A 33 4.21 10.69 -17.07
C LEU A 33 5.23 9.57 -17.27
N MET A 34 5.69 8.94 -16.19
CA MET A 34 6.61 7.80 -16.27
C MET A 34 5.96 6.54 -16.86
N MET A 35 4.66 6.36 -16.66
CA MET A 35 3.90 5.20 -17.13
C MET A 35 3.30 5.38 -18.52
N LEU A 36 3.33 6.58 -19.09
CA LEU A 36 2.79 6.87 -20.43
C LEU A 36 3.33 5.94 -21.53
N PRO A 37 4.64 5.64 -21.62
CA PRO A 37 5.16 4.70 -22.62
C PRO A 37 4.59 3.28 -22.49
N LEU A 38 4.32 2.84 -21.25
CA LEU A 38 3.68 1.55 -20.95
C LEU A 38 2.18 1.57 -21.24
N ALA A 39 1.53 2.73 -21.08
CA ALA A 39 0.12 2.89 -21.39
C ALA A 39 -0.16 2.80 -22.90
N VAL A 40 0.78 3.23 -23.76
CA VAL A 40 0.64 3.14 -25.23
C VAL A 40 0.61 1.69 -25.72
N THR A 41 1.21 0.74 -24.98
CA THR A 41 1.19 -0.69 -25.32
C THR A 41 0.00 -1.43 -24.70
N ALA A 42 -0.74 -0.80 -23.79
CA ALA A 42 -1.93 -1.35 -23.19
C ALA A 42 -3.12 -1.25 -24.18
N ARG A 43 -3.84 -2.37 -24.38
CA ARG A 43 -5.06 -2.40 -25.19
C ARG A 43 -6.11 -1.39 -24.69
N ALA A 44 -6.95 -0.90 -25.59
CA ALA A 44 -8.03 0.04 -25.25
C ALA A 44 -8.99 -0.57 -24.20
N ALA A 45 -9.10 0.09 -23.05
CA ALA A 45 -10.09 -0.22 -22.02
C ALA A 45 -11.47 0.33 -22.40
N SER A 46 -12.53 -0.39 -22.07
CA SER A 46 -13.91 0.05 -22.27
C SER A 46 -14.26 1.22 -21.34
N PRO A 47 -15.30 2.02 -21.64
CA PRO A 47 -15.75 3.10 -20.76
C PRO A 47 -16.09 2.63 -19.33
N ALA A 48 -16.65 1.43 -19.20
CA ALA A 48 -16.96 0.83 -17.89
C ALA A 48 -15.67 0.48 -17.10
N GLN A 49 -14.64 -0.02 -17.78
CA GLN A 49 -13.34 -0.27 -17.16
C GLN A 49 -12.67 1.04 -16.73
N TRP A 50 -12.76 2.10 -17.54
CA TRP A 50 -12.29 3.43 -17.15
C TRP A 50 -13.01 3.97 -15.92
N ALA A 51 -14.33 3.84 -15.87
CA ALA A 51 -15.11 4.23 -14.70
C ALA A 51 -14.69 3.42 -13.45
N GLY A 52 -14.50 2.11 -13.59
CA GLY A 52 -14.01 1.24 -12.51
C GLY A 52 -12.62 1.66 -12.00
N ILE A 53 -11.68 1.96 -12.91
CA ILE A 53 -10.35 2.47 -12.55
C ILE A 53 -10.46 3.79 -11.81
N ALA A 54 -11.30 4.71 -12.27
CA ALA A 54 -11.50 6.01 -11.62
C ALA A 54 -12.07 5.85 -10.20
N VAL A 55 -13.03 4.95 -10.00
CA VAL A 55 -13.61 4.65 -8.68
C VAL A 55 -12.58 4.00 -7.76
N LEU A 56 -11.85 2.98 -8.22
CA LEU A 56 -10.81 2.34 -7.42
C LEU A 56 -9.69 3.33 -7.06
N GLY A 57 -9.27 4.17 -8.02
CA GLY A 57 -8.28 5.21 -7.79
C GLY A 57 -8.73 6.25 -6.77
N GLY A 58 -9.94 6.80 -6.93
CA GLY A 58 -10.45 7.88 -6.09
C GLY A 58 -10.95 7.43 -4.72
N ALA A 59 -11.74 6.35 -4.67
CA ALA A 59 -12.42 5.93 -3.45
C ALA A 59 -11.59 4.95 -2.60
N VAL A 60 -10.63 4.23 -3.19
CA VAL A 60 -9.83 3.23 -2.47
C VAL A 60 -8.37 3.67 -2.37
N TYR A 61 -7.73 3.92 -3.51
CA TYR A 61 -6.29 4.18 -3.54
C TYR A 61 -5.92 5.54 -2.93
N ALA A 62 -6.61 6.62 -3.27
CA ALA A 62 -6.29 7.95 -2.71
C ALA A 62 -6.42 8.00 -1.18
N PRO A 63 -7.50 7.48 -0.54
CA PRO A 63 -7.57 7.38 0.91
C PRO A 63 -6.46 6.49 1.51
N ALA A 64 -6.19 5.33 0.91
CA ALA A 64 -5.13 4.44 1.37
C ALA A 64 -3.76 5.13 1.32
N TYR A 65 -3.48 5.89 0.25
CA TYR A 65 -2.28 6.70 0.11
C TYR A 65 -2.17 7.74 1.24
N LEU A 66 -3.25 8.47 1.55
CA LEU A 66 -3.24 9.49 2.60
C LEU A 66 -2.96 8.87 3.98
N VAL A 67 -3.60 7.73 4.29
CA VAL A 67 -3.37 6.99 5.53
C VAL A 67 -1.93 6.50 5.59
N GLN A 68 -1.43 5.88 4.53
CA GLN A 68 -0.06 5.38 4.47
C GLN A 68 0.96 6.50 4.72
N HIS A 69 0.77 7.68 4.13
CA HIS A 69 1.68 8.80 4.32
C HIS A 69 1.62 9.36 5.73
N ARG A 70 0.43 9.43 6.32
CA ARG A 70 0.27 9.79 7.74
C ARG A 70 0.98 8.79 8.64
N LEU A 71 0.89 7.49 8.37
CA LEU A 71 1.63 6.47 9.12
C LEU A 71 3.15 6.60 8.97
N ILE A 72 3.66 6.93 7.78
CA ILE A 72 5.11 7.16 7.58
C ILE A 72 5.60 8.33 8.43
N LEU A 73 4.82 9.40 8.53
CA LEU A 73 5.20 10.59 9.30
C LEU A 73 5.07 10.37 10.81
N LEU A 74 3.96 9.76 11.25
CA LEU A 74 3.64 9.58 12.67
C LEU A 74 4.39 8.40 13.31
N CYS A 75 4.48 7.28 12.58
CA CYS A 75 4.99 6.01 13.10
C CYS A 75 6.30 5.57 12.43
N GLY A 76 6.70 6.24 11.35
CA GLY A 76 7.93 5.94 10.61
C GLY A 76 7.74 4.93 9.46
N PRO A 77 8.71 4.88 8.54
CA PRO A 77 8.64 4.02 7.35
C PRO A 77 8.73 2.53 7.68
N VAL A 78 9.47 2.15 8.73
CA VAL A 78 9.62 0.75 9.16
C VAL A 78 8.29 0.20 9.70
N PHE A 79 7.60 0.96 10.56
CA PHE A 79 6.26 0.61 11.04
C PHE A 79 5.30 0.42 9.87
N THR A 80 5.28 1.38 8.95
CA THR A 80 4.35 1.37 7.81
C THR A 80 4.59 0.16 6.91
N ALA A 81 5.87 -0.16 6.63
CA ALA A 81 6.23 -1.33 5.83
C ALA A 81 5.88 -2.65 6.55
N ALA A 82 6.05 -2.72 7.88
CA ALA A 82 5.68 -3.88 8.66
C ALA A 82 4.17 -4.14 8.55
N VAL A 83 3.32 -3.13 8.79
CA VAL A 83 1.86 -3.27 8.69
C VAL A 83 1.42 -3.76 7.30
N GLN A 84 2.09 -3.36 6.23
CA GLN A 84 1.79 -3.81 4.87
C GLN A 84 2.01 -5.32 4.66
N LEU A 85 2.80 -6.00 5.50
CA LEU A 85 2.95 -7.46 5.44
C LEU A 85 1.66 -8.21 5.77
N ALA A 86 0.68 -7.55 6.41
CA ALA A 86 -0.64 -8.14 6.65
C ALA A 86 -1.50 -8.21 5.37
N VAL A 87 -1.27 -7.32 4.38
CA VAL A 87 -2.11 -7.17 3.19
C VAL A 87 -2.30 -8.47 2.40
N PRO A 88 -1.25 -9.27 2.07
CA PRO A 88 -1.43 -10.51 1.32
C PRO A 88 -2.37 -11.50 2.01
N PHE A 89 -2.29 -11.59 3.34
CA PHE A 89 -3.16 -12.49 4.11
C PHE A 89 -4.59 -11.96 4.20
N THR A 90 -4.77 -10.64 4.31
CA THR A 90 -6.11 -10.01 4.24
C THR A 90 -6.77 -10.26 2.89
N VAL A 91 -6.03 -10.15 1.79
CA VAL A 91 -6.53 -10.46 0.44
C VAL A 91 -6.92 -11.94 0.35
N ARG A 92 -6.06 -12.86 0.81
CA ARG A 92 -6.34 -14.31 0.82
C ARG A 92 -7.60 -14.66 1.61
N LEU A 93 -7.81 -14.02 2.77
CA LEU A 93 -9.02 -14.19 3.57
C LEU A 93 -10.25 -13.61 2.87
N GLY A 94 -10.09 -12.48 2.17
CA GLY A 94 -11.14 -11.89 1.34
C GLY A 94 -11.59 -12.81 0.21
N ASP A 95 -10.64 -13.41 -0.51
CA ASP A 95 -10.93 -14.38 -1.59
C ASP A 95 -11.70 -15.59 -1.05
N TRP A 96 -11.28 -16.12 0.09
CA TRP A 96 -12.04 -17.18 0.77
C TRP A 96 -13.45 -16.72 1.18
N ALA A 97 -13.59 -15.53 1.77
CA ALA A 97 -14.87 -14.99 2.21
C ALA A 97 -15.84 -14.70 1.05
N LEU A 98 -15.31 -14.36 -0.13
CA LEU A 98 -16.08 -14.17 -1.36
C LEU A 98 -16.33 -15.49 -2.12
N GLY A 99 -15.80 -16.61 -1.63
CA GLY A 99 -15.95 -17.92 -2.23
C GLY A 99 -15.17 -18.12 -3.53
N THR A 100 -14.18 -17.28 -3.81
CA THR A 100 -13.34 -17.39 -5.02
C THR A 100 -12.22 -18.41 -4.86
N GLU A 101 -11.82 -18.72 -3.63
CA GLU A 101 -10.75 -19.65 -3.28
C GLU A 101 -11.15 -20.54 -2.07
N PRO A 102 -10.53 -21.74 -1.90
CA PRO A 102 -10.79 -22.59 -0.75
C PRO A 102 -10.32 -21.95 0.56
N ALA A 103 -10.75 -22.52 1.68
CA ALA A 103 -10.35 -22.08 3.02
C ALA A 103 -8.82 -22.04 3.17
N PRO A 104 -8.26 -21.06 3.92
CA PRO A 104 -6.82 -20.96 4.11
C PRO A 104 -6.25 -22.23 4.77
N ALA A 105 -5.11 -22.69 4.27
CA ALA A 105 -4.44 -23.84 4.85
C ALA A 105 -3.85 -23.51 6.23
N GLY A 106 -3.67 -24.52 7.09
CA GLY A 106 -3.05 -24.33 8.41
C GLY A 106 -1.66 -23.69 8.34
N ALA A 107 -0.89 -23.97 7.28
CA ALA A 107 0.39 -23.32 7.03
C ALA A 107 0.27 -21.81 6.73
N GLU A 108 -0.74 -21.39 5.96
CA GLU A 108 -1.01 -19.97 5.66
C GLU A 108 -1.39 -19.22 6.94
N LEU A 109 -2.24 -19.83 7.77
CA LEU A 109 -2.60 -19.27 9.08
C LEU A 109 -1.38 -19.15 10.01
N SER A 110 -0.48 -20.14 9.98
CA SER A 110 0.75 -20.10 10.78
C SER A 110 1.68 -18.96 10.32
N LEU A 111 1.82 -18.78 9.00
CA LEU A 111 2.59 -17.67 8.43
C LEU A 111 1.96 -16.31 8.74
N LEU A 112 0.63 -16.21 8.75
CA LEU A 112 -0.08 -15.00 9.19
C LEU A 112 0.24 -14.70 10.66
N CYS A 113 0.15 -15.68 11.55
CA CYS A 113 0.52 -15.51 12.96
C CYS A 113 1.98 -15.07 13.12
N CYS A 114 2.90 -15.67 12.37
CA CYS A 114 4.32 -15.27 12.36
C CYS A 114 4.49 -13.83 11.85
N ALA A 115 3.81 -13.45 10.77
CA ALA A 115 3.85 -12.10 10.23
C ALA A 115 3.31 -11.07 11.25
N LEU A 116 2.15 -11.32 11.86
CA LEU A 116 1.57 -10.48 12.90
C LEU A 116 2.50 -10.35 14.11
N THR A 117 3.16 -11.44 14.50
CA THR A 117 4.16 -11.43 15.58
C THR A 117 5.35 -10.56 15.19
N GLY A 118 5.89 -10.71 13.98
CA GLY A 118 6.99 -9.89 13.48
C GLY A 118 6.63 -8.40 13.41
N ILE A 119 5.41 -8.08 12.96
CA ILE A 119 4.86 -6.72 13.00
C ILE A 119 4.82 -6.22 14.45
N GLY A 120 4.25 -6.99 15.38
CA GLY A 120 4.20 -6.64 16.80
C GLY A 120 5.59 -6.36 17.38
N LEU A 121 6.58 -7.20 17.08
CA LEU A 121 7.95 -7.02 17.56
C LEU A 121 8.59 -5.72 17.05
N VAL A 122 8.45 -5.42 15.76
CA VAL A 122 9.04 -4.23 15.14
C VAL A 122 8.31 -2.96 15.57
N THR A 123 7.01 -3.03 15.81
CA THR A 123 6.16 -1.88 16.12
C THR A 123 6.10 -1.54 17.61
N LEU A 124 6.20 -2.53 18.51
CA LEU A 124 6.15 -2.32 19.97
C LEU A 124 7.52 -1.98 20.57
N HIS A 125 8.63 -2.50 20.04
CA HIS A 125 9.97 -2.15 20.53
C HIS A 125 10.39 -0.72 20.18
N GLY A 126 9.91 -0.16 19.06
CA GLY A 126 10.18 1.22 18.67
C GLY A 126 9.54 2.29 19.56
N ARG A 127 8.64 1.92 20.48
CA ARG A 127 7.97 2.83 21.43
C ARG A 127 8.70 3.00 22.77
N LYS A 128 9.78 2.25 23.03
CA LYS A 128 10.54 2.27 24.30
C LYS A 128 11.82 3.11 24.25
N GLY A 129 12.03 3.91 23.20
CA GLY A 129 13.20 4.79 23.04
C GLY A 129 12.79 6.25 23.03
#